data_AF-A0A7C3NXM8-F1
#
_entry.id   AF-A0A7C3NXM8-F1
#
_cell.length_a   1.000
_cell.length_b   1.000
_cell.length_c   1.000
_cell.angle_alpha   90.00
_cell.angle_beta   90.00
_cell.angle_gamma   90.00
#
_symmetry.space_group_name_H-M   'P 1'
#
loop_
_entity.id
_entity.type
_entity.pdbx_description
1 polymer ?
#
loop_
_entity_poly.entity_id
_entity_poly.type
_entity_poly.pdbx_seq_one_letter_code
_entity_poly.pdbx_strand_id
1 'polypeptide(L)'
;MGLFILCFLTTGGALDYLYFDAFTPSGPTLPAATLFSLGAASMITLAAYHGGGSLILGSLGAERPDTQIPEHRELRNIVTEMALASGAAMPQVYVIYDPAPNALATGTNDKNSAICVTTGLLALLDREETQGVVAHEMSHIRNEDILLMTMVSILLGGIAILADLGRRGFYSPRAGQRLGRKTPLLLLPLSLLIGLAPLIGRILSMAVSRQREYLADATAAQYTRNPVGLARALEKIRDAAIPFRGATRGTAHLFFTSPLRRRLENSDSRLAHLLTTHPPINRRIELLYRMAGIMRPPVQNTRNASTRSA
;
A
#
# COMPACT_ATOMS: atom_id res chain seq x y z
N MET A 1 9.07 -13.72 -19.13
CA MET A 1 9.24 -14.76 -18.08
C MET A 1 10.46 -15.65 -18.31
N GLY A 2 10.66 -16.24 -19.50
CA GLY A 2 11.83 -17.11 -19.77
C GLY A 2 13.20 -16.47 -19.51
N LEU A 3 13.41 -15.20 -19.89
CA LEU A 3 14.66 -14.47 -19.65
C LEU A 3 14.98 -14.27 -18.17
N PHE A 4 13.95 -14.02 -17.35
CA PHE A 4 14.11 -13.85 -15.90
C PHE A 4 14.49 -15.17 -15.23
N ILE A 5 13.81 -16.27 -15.60
CA ILE A 5 14.11 -17.61 -15.07
C ILE A 5 15.54 -18.01 -15.46
N LEU A 6 15.93 -17.76 -16.71
CA LEU A 6 17.30 -18.03 -17.18
C LEU A 6 18.34 -17.20 -16.40
N CYS A 7 18.12 -15.89 -16.24
CA CYS A 7 19.00 -15.04 -15.42
C CYS A 7 19.07 -15.51 -13.96
N PHE A 8 17.93 -15.85 -13.36
CA PHE A 8 17.88 -16.31 -11.97
C PHE A 8 18.64 -17.63 -11.77
N LEU A 9 18.42 -18.60 -12.65
CA LEU A 9 19.11 -19.90 -12.60
C LEU A 9 20.61 -19.77 -12.87
N THR A 10 21.02 -18.91 -13.81
CA THR A 10 22.44 -18.69 -14.12
C THR A 10 23.17 -17.95 -13.00
N THR A 11 22.59 -16.87 -12.49
CA THR A 11 23.20 -16.07 -11.41
C THR A 11 23.17 -16.83 -10.08
N GLY A 12 22.05 -17.50 -9.77
CA GLY A 12 21.92 -18.36 -8.59
C GLY A 12 22.86 -19.56 -8.66
N GLY A 13 22.93 -20.24 -9.81
CA GLY A 13 23.86 -21.34 -10.02
C GLY A 13 25.32 -20.92 -9.89
N ALA A 14 25.69 -19.73 -10.37
CA ALA A 14 27.03 -19.18 -10.17
C ALA A 14 27.33 -18.87 -8.69
N LEU A 15 26.36 -18.34 -7.94
CA LEU A 15 26.48 -18.11 -6.50
C LEU A 15 26.60 -19.41 -5.72
N ASP A 16 25.78 -20.41 -6.06
CA ASP A 16 25.85 -21.74 -5.47
C ASP A 16 27.24 -22.33 -5.74
N TYR A 17 27.73 -22.29 -6.97
CA TYR A 17 29.07 -22.78 -7.33
C TYR A 17 30.18 -22.11 -6.52
N LEU A 18 30.18 -20.77 -6.44
CA LEU A 18 31.16 -20.01 -5.65
C LEU A 18 31.07 -20.30 -4.14
N TYR A 19 29.86 -20.52 -3.62
CA TYR A 19 29.64 -20.86 -2.21
C TYR A 19 30.06 -22.31 -1.90
N PHE A 20 29.80 -23.25 -2.80
CA PHE A 20 30.21 -24.65 -2.68
C PHE A 20 31.74 -24.80 -2.72
N ASP A 21 32.41 -24.13 -3.67
CA ASP A 21 33.87 -24.15 -3.81
C ASP A 21 34.58 -23.56 -2.56
N ALA A 22 33.97 -22.56 -1.92
CA ALA A 22 34.52 -21.92 -0.73
C ALA A 22 34.25 -22.65 0.61
N PHE A 23 33.18 -23.46 0.73
CA PHE A 23 32.73 -23.99 2.04
C PHE A 23 32.45 -25.50 2.12
N THR A 24 32.16 -26.20 1.03
CA THR A 24 31.85 -27.65 1.04
C THR A 24 32.40 -28.33 -0.23
N PRO A 25 33.67 -28.79 -0.20
CA PRO A 25 34.35 -29.42 -1.35
C PRO A 25 33.72 -30.71 -1.88
N SER A 26 32.70 -31.25 -1.21
CA SER A 26 32.00 -32.50 -1.54
C SER A 26 30.47 -32.35 -1.52
N GLY A 27 29.96 -31.15 -1.79
CA GLY A 27 28.52 -30.87 -1.93
C GLY A 27 27.90 -31.37 -3.26
N PRO A 28 26.56 -31.45 -3.35
CA PRO A 28 25.87 -31.89 -4.56
C PRO A 28 26.15 -30.96 -5.75
N THR A 29 26.31 -31.52 -6.95
CA THR A 29 26.62 -30.82 -8.21
C THR A 29 25.46 -29.97 -8.77
N LEU A 30 24.27 -30.13 -8.21
CA LEU A 30 23.07 -29.38 -8.59
C LEU A 30 22.96 -28.09 -7.75
N PRO A 31 22.49 -26.97 -8.32
CA PRO A 31 22.29 -25.70 -7.62
C PRO A 31 21.07 -25.79 -6.68
N ALA A 32 21.20 -26.60 -5.63
CA ALA A 32 20.11 -27.02 -4.75
C ALA A 32 19.52 -25.83 -3.98
N ALA A 33 20.35 -24.87 -3.56
CA ALA A 33 19.90 -23.68 -2.87
C ALA A 33 19.15 -22.73 -3.83
N THR A 34 19.61 -22.59 -5.06
CA THR A 34 18.89 -21.83 -6.10
C THR A 34 17.52 -22.46 -6.41
N LEU A 35 17.46 -23.77 -6.63
CA LEU A 35 16.21 -24.48 -6.89
C LEU A 35 15.25 -24.40 -5.71
N PHE A 36 15.76 -24.57 -4.48
CA PHE A 36 14.98 -24.39 -3.27
C PHE A 36 14.44 -22.96 -3.15
N SER A 37 15.27 -21.95 -3.39
CA SER A 37 14.87 -20.54 -3.31
C SER A 37 13.80 -20.18 -4.35
N LEU A 38 13.89 -20.73 -5.56
CA LEU A 38 12.89 -20.56 -6.62
C LEU A 38 11.56 -21.21 -6.22
N GLY A 39 11.61 -22.43 -5.68
CA GLY A 39 10.44 -23.14 -5.17
C GLY A 39 9.76 -22.39 -4.02
N ALA A 40 10.55 -21.94 -3.05
CA ALA A 40 10.08 -21.14 -1.92
C ALA A 40 9.47 -19.81 -2.40
N ALA A 41 10.13 -19.08 -3.29
CA ALA A 41 9.62 -17.82 -3.84
C ALA A 41 8.31 -18.00 -4.62
N SER A 42 8.21 -19.07 -5.41
CA SER A 42 7.00 -19.41 -6.15
C SER A 42 5.84 -19.74 -5.20
N MET A 43 6.11 -20.54 -4.16
CA MET A 43 5.14 -20.89 -3.13
C MET A 43 4.67 -19.66 -2.34
N ILE A 44 5.59 -18.78 -1.93
CA ILE A 44 5.26 -17.52 -1.25
C ILE A 44 4.41 -16.63 -2.15
N THR A 45 4.74 -16.53 -3.44
CA THR A 45 3.98 -15.72 -4.39
C THR A 45 2.57 -16.28 -4.60
N LEU A 46 2.43 -17.61 -4.72
CA LEU A 46 1.12 -18.25 -4.82
C LEU A 46 0.29 -18.06 -3.54
N ALA A 47 0.90 -18.21 -2.37
CA ALA A 47 0.25 -17.96 -1.09
C ALA A 47 -0.18 -16.49 -0.96
N ALA A 48 0.68 -15.56 -1.37
CA ALA A 48 0.38 -14.12 -1.42
C ALA A 48 -0.78 -13.83 -2.38
N TYR A 49 -0.81 -14.44 -3.57
CA TYR A 49 -1.90 -14.28 -4.52
C TYR A 49 -3.23 -14.74 -3.91
N HIS A 50 -3.32 -15.95 -3.36
CA HIS A 50 -4.59 -16.48 -2.88
C HIS A 50 -5.04 -15.89 -1.53
N GLY A 51 -4.11 -15.61 -0.61
CA GLY A 51 -4.40 -15.18 0.76
C GLY A 51 -4.12 -13.71 1.05
N GLY A 52 -3.56 -12.97 0.09
CA GLY A 52 -2.99 -11.65 0.30
C GLY A 52 -3.96 -10.60 0.80
N GLY A 53 -5.16 -10.54 0.20
CA GLY A 53 -6.20 -9.61 0.65
C GLY A 53 -6.62 -9.87 2.09
N SER A 54 -6.84 -11.14 2.46
CA SER A 54 -7.18 -11.53 3.82
C SER A 54 -6.07 -11.24 4.83
N LEU A 55 -4.80 -11.42 4.45
CA LEU A 55 -3.64 -11.07 5.28
C LEU A 55 -3.58 -9.57 5.54
N ILE A 56 -3.82 -8.74 4.52
CA ILE A 56 -3.86 -7.28 4.67
C ILE A 56 -5.01 -6.87 5.60
N LEU A 57 -6.23 -7.36 5.36
CA LEU A 57 -7.40 -7.06 6.18
C LEU A 57 -7.18 -7.47 7.64
N GLY A 58 -6.67 -8.68 7.87
CA GLY A 58 -6.34 -9.16 9.21
C GLY A 58 -5.26 -8.33 9.90
N SER A 59 -4.23 -7.90 9.17
CA SER A 59 -3.16 -7.05 9.72
C SER A 59 -3.65 -5.66 10.14
N LEU A 60 -4.76 -5.19 9.57
CA LEU A 60 -5.37 -3.90 9.86
C LEU A 60 -6.49 -3.99 10.91
N GLY A 61 -6.81 -5.19 11.42
CA GLY A 61 -7.93 -5.40 12.33
C GLY A 61 -9.28 -5.10 11.69
N ALA A 62 -9.42 -5.37 10.39
CA ALA A 62 -10.65 -5.12 9.66
C ALA A 62 -11.73 -6.15 10.05
N GLU A 63 -12.93 -5.66 10.38
CA GLU A 63 -14.07 -6.47 10.78
C GLU A 63 -15.23 -6.33 9.80
N ARG A 64 -16.15 -7.30 9.78
CA ARG A 64 -17.35 -7.18 8.95
C ARG A 64 -18.30 -6.11 9.52
N PRO A 65 -18.99 -5.34 8.67
CA PRO A 65 -19.92 -4.31 9.12
C PRO A 65 -21.07 -4.94 9.90
N ASP A 66 -21.29 -4.46 11.12
CA ASP A 66 -22.48 -4.75 11.91
C ASP A 66 -23.72 -4.10 11.30
N THR A 67 -24.76 -4.89 11.03
CA THR A 67 -26.00 -4.42 10.39
C THR A 67 -26.95 -3.66 11.32
N GLN A 68 -26.68 -3.72 12.62
CA GLN A 68 -27.41 -2.97 13.64
C GLN A 68 -27.00 -1.49 13.67
N ILE A 69 -25.79 -1.18 13.22
CA ILE A 69 -25.25 0.18 13.17
C ILE A 69 -25.71 0.88 11.88
N PRO A 70 -26.41 2.04 11.95
CA PRO A 70 -26.92 2.75 10.79
C PRO A 70 -25.84 3.11 9.76
N GLU A 71 -24.67 3.57 10.21
CA GLU A 71 -23.55 3.99 9.38
C GLU A 71 -22.97 2.81 8.59
N HIS A 72 -22.89 1.63 9.20
CA HIS A 72 -22.44 0.41 8.54
C HIS A 72 -23.44 -0.08 7.48
N ARG A 73 -24.74 0.09 7.75
CA ARG A 73 -25.80 -0.20 6.78
C ARG A 73 -25.73 0.77 5.59
N GLU A 74 -25.52 2.05 5.86
CA GLU A 74 -25.33 3.07 4.83
C GLU A 74 -24.09 2.76 3.97
N LEU A 75 -22.96 2.41 4.60
CA LEU A 75 -21.75 2.00 3.89
C LEU A 75 -22.04 0.83 2.94
N ARG A 76 -22.75 -0.21 3.41
CA ARG A 76 -23.10 -1.35 2.55
C ARG A 76 -23.99 -0.93 1.38
N ASN A 77 -24.94 -0.03 1.60
CA ASN A 77 -25.80 0.50 0.54
C ASN A 77 -24.99 1.28 -0.49
N ILE A 78 -24.08 2.16 -0.04
CA ILE A 78 -23.16 2.91 -0.91
C ILE A 78 -22.28 1.97 -1.74
N VAL A 79 -21.68 0.96 -1.13
CA VAL A 79 -20.85 -0.01 -1.86
C VAL A 79 -21.69 -0.78 -2.89
N THR A 80 -22.94 -1.12 -2.56
CA THR A 80 -23.87 -1.78 -3.48
C THR A 80 -24.19 -0.88 -4.67
N GLU A 81 -24.50 0.40 -4.43
CA GLU A 81 -24.75 1.38 -5.49
C GLU A 81 -23.54 1.54 -6.40
N MET A 82 -22.34 1.60 -5.83
CA MET A 82 -21.10 1.77 -6.62
C MET A 82 -20.73 0.50 -7.38
N ALA A 83 -21.05 -0.70 -6.88
CA ALA A 83 -20.88 -1.94 -7.62
C ALA A 83 -21.82 -1.98 -8.84
N LEU A 84 -23.08 -1.57 -8.65
CA LEU A 84 -24.05 -1.45 -9.74
C LEU A 84 -23.64 -0.39 -10.78
N ALA A 85 -23.20 0.79 -10.34
CA ALA A 85 -22.79 1.88 -11.21
C ALA A 85 -21.52 1.56 -12.03
N SER A 86 -20.59 0.80 -11.44
CA SER A 86 -19.34 0.39 -12.11
C SER A 86 -19.49 -0.87 -12.97
N GLY A 87 -20.55 -1.64 -12.77
CA GLY A 87 -20.74 -2.96 -13.38
C GLY A 87 -19.78 -4.02 -12.82
N ALA A 88 -19.21 -3.78 -11.64
CA ALA A 88 -18.31 -4.68 -10.93
C ALA A 88 -19.11 -5.69 -10.08
N ALA A 89 -18.48 -6.81 -9.73
CA ALA A 89 -19.00 -7.69 -8.71
C ALA A 89 -19.05 -6.96 -7.35
N MET A 90 -20.03 -7.31 -6.49
CA MET A 90 -20.14 -6.72 -5.17
C MET A 90 -18.91 -7.12 -4.31
N PRO A 91 -18.05 -6.17 -3.89
CA PRO A 91 -16.90 -6.49 -3.07
C PRO A 91 -17.34 -6.80 -1.64
N GLN A 92 -16.48 -7.52 -0.91
CA GLN A 92 -16.68 -7.67 0.53
C GLN A 92 -16.48 -6.33 1.23
N VAL A 93 -17.35 -6.00 2.18
CA VAL A 93 -17.27 -4.75 2.93
C VAL A 93 -16.67 -5.03 4.30
N TYR A 94 -15.71 -4.20 4.70
CA TYR A 94 -15.09 -4.24 6.02
C TYR A 94 -15.03 -2.85 6.65
N VAL A 95 -14.98 -2.81 7.98
CA VAL A 95 -14.79 -1.60 8.77
C VAL A 95 -13.54 -1.76 9.65
N ILE A 96 -12.73 -0.71 9.73
CA ILE A 96 -11.62 -0.63 10.68
C ILE A 96 -11.98 0.39 11.77
N TYR A 97 -11.89 -0.02 13.03
CA TYR A 97 -12.10 0.87 14.16
C TYR A 97 -10.85 1.74 14.43
N ASP A 98 -10.70 2.80 13.65
CA ASP A 98 -9.64 3.81 13.80
C ASP A 98 -10.24 5.21 13.55
N PRO A 99 -9.96 6.20 14.43
CA PRO A 99 -10.50 7.57 14.28
C PRO A 99 -9.88 8.34 13.10
N ALA A 100 -8.77 7.88 12.51
CA ALA A 100 -8.20 8.52 11.35
C ALA A 100 -9.02 8.19 10.09
N PRO A 101 -9.54 9.22 9.39
CA PRO A 101 -10.41 9.01 8.24
C PRO A 101 -9.63 8.44 7.05
N ASN A 102 -9.98 7.23 6.62
CA ASN A 102 -9.39 6.59 5.45
C ASN A 102 -10.27 5.46 4.88
N ALA A 103 -9.95 5.04 3.68
CA ALA A 103 -10.49 3.85 3.02
C ALA A 103 -9.39 3.14 2.23
N LEU A 104 -9.63 1.90 1.82
CA LEU A 104 -8.76 1.15 0.90
C LEU A 104 -9.55 0.06 0.17
N ALA A 105 -9.03 -0.38 -0.96
CA ALA A 105 -9.41 -1.61 -1.64
C ALA A 105 -8.25 -2.63 -1.66
N THR A 106 -8.58 -3.91 -1.56
CA THR A 106 -7.60 -5.01 -1.67
C THR A 106 -8.23 -6.24 -2.33
N GLY A 107 -7.41 -7.12 -2.90
CA GLY A 107 -7.89 -8.35 -3.51
C GLY A 107 -7.02 -8.80 -4.68
N THR A 108 -7.52 -9.75 -5.47
CA THR A 108 -6.83 -10.22 -6.68
C THR A 108 -7.55 -9.90 -7.98
N ASN A 109 -8.87 -9.78 -7.93
CA ASN A 109 -9.70 -9.47 -9.07
C ASN A 109 -11.07 -8.99 -8.57
N ASP A 110 -11.92 -8.57 -9.51
CA ASP A 110 -13.27 -8.08 -9.24
C ASP A 110 -14.10 -9.01 -8.32
N LYS A 111 -14.07 -10.32 -8.58
CA LYS A 111 -14.82 -11.33 -7.81
C LYS A 111 -14.21 -11.64 -6.43
N ASN A 112 -12.93 -11.35 -6.25
CA ASN A 112 -12.19 -11.56 -5.01
C ASN A 112 -11.58 -10.23 -4.56
N SER A 113 -12.47 -9.30 -4.23
CA SER A 113 -12.15 -7.93 -3.83
C SER A 113 -12.83 -7.59 -2.50
N ALA A 114 -12.24 -6.63 -1.80
CA ALA A 114 -12.76 -6.07 -0.57
C ALA A 114 -12.53 -4.56 -0.52
N ILE A 115 -13.53 -3.83 -0.03
CA ILE A 115 -13.44 -2.42 0.33
C ILE A 115 -13.49 -2.31 1.84
N CYS A 116 -12.56 -1.54 2.40
CA CYS A 116 -12.49 -1.29 3.82
C CYS A 116 -12.50 0.20 4.11
N VAL A 117 -13.29 0.61 5.12
CA VAL A 117 -13.48 2.02 5.50
C VAL A 117 -13.28 2.17 7.00
N THR A 118 -12.63 3.25 7.44
CA THR A 118 -12.43 3.50 8.87
C THR A 118 -13.66 4.15 9.52
N THR A 119 -13.90 3.88 10.80
CA THR A 119 -14.97 4.56 11.56
C THR A 119 -14.78 6.08 11.60
N GLY A 120 -13.53 6.55 11.63
CA GLY A 120 -13.22 7.98 11.48
C GLY A 120 -13.68 8.59 10.16
N LEU A 121 -13.67 7.83 9.06
CA LEU A 121 -14.18 8.31 7.78
C LEU A 121 -15.71 8.41 7.80
N LEU A 122 -16.38 7.36 8.27
CA LEU A 122 -17.84 7.32 8.37
C LEU A 122 -18.39 8.41 9.31
N ALA A 123 -17.65 8.78 10.35
CA ALA A 123 -18.03 9.85 11.26
C ALA A 123 -17.77 11.27 10.69
N LEU A 124 -16.81 11.40 9.76
CA LEU A 124 -16.39 12.69 9.22
C LEU A 124 -17.14 13.09 7.95
N LEU A 125 -17.39 12.12 7.08
CA LEU A 125 -17.96 12.34 5.77
C LEU A 125 -19.47 12.17 5.79
N ASP A 126 -20.16 12.97 4.99
CA ASP A 126 -21.56 12.70 4.68
C ASP A 126 -21.70 11.57 3.66
N ARG A 127 -22.95 11.21 3.35
CA ARG A 127 -23.27 10.11 2.43
C ARG A 127 -22.70 10.32 1.03
N GLU A 128 -22.79 11.54 0.48
CA GLU A 128 -22.31 11.84 -0.88
C GLU A 128 -20.78 11.82 -0.94
N GLU A 129 -20.13 12.38 0.08
CA GLU A 129 -18.69 12.36 0.24
C GLU A 129 -18.16 10.93 0.41
N THR A 130 -18.84 10.11 1.22
CA THR A 130 -18.52 8.68 1.40
C THR A 130 -18.71 7.90 0.10
N GLN A 131 -19.79 8.19 -0.64
CA GLN A 131 -20.03 7.60 -1.96
C GLN A 131 -18.92 7.95 -2.95
N GLY A 132 -18.42 9.20 -2.93
CA GLY A 132 -17.25 9.62 -3.70
C GLY A 132 -15.99 8.81 -3.39
N VAL A 133 -15.67 8.61 -2.10
CA VAL A 133 -14.50 7.82 -1.69
C VAL A 133 -14.66 6.35 -2.09
N VAL A 134 -15.82 5.76 -1.83
CA VAL A 134 -16.10 4.36 -2.21
C VAL A 134 -16.06 4.17 -3.73
N ALA A 135 -16.54 5.14 -4.50
CA ALA A 135 -16.46 5.10 -5.96
C ALA A 135 -15.01 5.13 -6.46
N HIS A 136 -14.13 5.88 -5.79
CA HIS A 136 -12.69 5.87 -6.06
C HIS A 136 -12.09 4.49 -5.78
N GLU A 137 -12.35 3.90 -4.61
CA GLU A 137 -11.88 2.55 -4.28
C GLU A 137 -12.45 1.48 -5.23
N MET A 138 -13.72 1.62 -5.64
CA MET A 138 -14.36 0.75 -6.62
C MET A 138 -13.70 0.85 -8.00
N SER A 139 -13.22 2.04 -8.40
CA SER A 139 -12.51 2.20 -9.67
C SER A 139 -11.21 1.39 -9.71
N HIS A 140 -10.49 1.26 -8.58
CA HIS A 140 -9.30 0.41 -8.50
C HIS A 140 -9.63 -1.08 -8.64
N ILE A 141 -10.78 -1.51 -8.13
CA ILE A 141 -11.27 -2.89 -8.33
C ILE A 141 -11.55 -3.11 -9.83
N ARG A 142 -12.31 -2.19 -10.44
CA ARG A 142 -12.75 -2.31 -11.83
C ARG A 142 -11.60 -2.20 -12.84
N ASN A 143 -10.57 -1.43 -12.52
CA ASN A 143 -9.36 -1.24 -13.33
C ASN A 143 -8.27 -2.29 -13.03
N GLU A 144 -8.55 -3.27 -12.16
CA GLU A 144 -7.61 -4.34 -11.75
C GLU A 144 -6.32 -3.82 -11.08
N ASP A 145 -6.38 -2.63 -10.50
CA ASP A 145 -5.26 -2.03 -9.76
C ASP A 145 -5.01 -2.78 -8.44
N ILE A 146 -6.06 -3.36 -7.86
CA ILE A 146 -6.01 -4.04 -6.56
C ILE A 146 -5.00 -5.19 -6.51
N LEU A 147 -4.81 -5.95 -7.60
CA LEU A 147 -3.86 -7.07 -7.61
C LEU A 147 -2.43 -6.57 -7.40
N LEU A 148 -2.03 -5.56 -8.17
CA LEU A 148 -0.72 -4.94 -8.06
C LEU A 148 -0.52 -4.37 -6.65
N MET A 149 -1.51 -3.62 -6.17
CA MET A 149 -1.47 -2.98 -4.87
C MET A 149 -1.35 -4.00 -3.71
N THR A 150 -2.12 -5.09 -3.75
CA THR A 150 -2.07 -6.18 -2.78
C THR A 150 -0.72 -6.90 -2.82
N MET A 151 -0.22 -7.28 -4.01
CA MET A 151 1.08 -7.96 -4.13
C MET A 151 2.23 -7.08 -3.62
N VAL A 152 2.25 -5.80 -3.99
CA VAL A 152 3.25 -4.84 -3.50
C VAL A 152 3.20 -4.74 -1.97
N SER A 153 2.00 -4.72 -1.38
CA SER A 153 1.85 -4.63 0.08
C SER A 153 2.43 -5.82 0.82
N ILE A 154 2.18 -7.03 0.31
CA ILE A 154 2.67 -8.27 0.92
C ILE A 154 4.19 -8.35 0.80
N LEU A 155 4.74 -8.00 -0.37
CA LEU A 155 6.19 -7.97 -0.58
C LEU A 155 6.86 -6.97 0.36
N LEU A 156 6.33 -5.75 0.47
CA LEU A 156 6.87 -4.73 1.38
C LEU A 156 6.74 -5.14 2.85
N GLY A 157 5.59 -5.71 3.24
CA GLY A 157 5.35 -6.23 4.59
C GLY A 157 6.30 -7.38 4.94
N GLY A 158 6.49 -8.33 4.03
CA GLY A 158 7.42 -9.44 4.18
C GLY A 158 8.87 -8.97 4.32
N ILE A 159 9.32 -8.04 3.47
CA ILE A 159 10.65 -7.42 3.57
C ILE A 159 10.81 -6.72 4.93
N ALA A 160 9.79 -6.00 5.41
CA ALA A 160 9.85 -5.31 6.70
C ALA A 160 9.98 -6.30 7.88
N ILE A 161 9.22 -7.40 7.86
CA ILE A 161 9.31 -8.46 8.87
C ILE A 161 10.70 -9.12 8.85
N LEU A 162 11.20 -9.47 7.67
CA LEU A 162 12.54 -10.06 7.52
C LEU A 162 13.65 -9.12 8.00
N ALA A 163 13.56 -7.84 7.66
CA ALA A 163 14.50 -6.84 8.14
C ALA A 163 14.44 -6.68 9.66
N ASP A 164 13.24 -6.77 10.26
CA ASP A 164 13.09 -6.69 11.71
C ASP A 164 13.64 -7.91 12.44
N LEU A 165 13.33 -9.12 11.94
CA LEU A 165 13.89 -10.38 12.45
C LEU A 165 15.41 -10.41 12.32
N GLY A 166 15.94 -9.96 11.18
CA GLY A 166 17.37 -9.80 10.97
C GLY A 166 17.99 -8.89 12.03
N ARG A 167 17.47 -7.67 12.20
CA ARG A 167 17.97 -6.73 13.23
C ARG A 167 17.94 -7.34 14.63
N ARG A 168 16.84 -7.98 15.04
CA ARG A 168 16.72 -8.61 16.37
C ARG A 168 17.70 -9.77 16.57
N GLY A 169 17.93 -10.57 15.52
CA GLY A 169 18.91 -11.66 15.54
C GLY A 169 20.35 -11.18 15.60
N PHE A 170 20.68 -10.09 14.89
CA PHE A 170 22.05 -9.56 14.79
C PHE A 170 22.50 -8.68 15.93
N TYR A 171 21.62 -7.81 16.44
CA TYR A 171 21.96 -6.86 17.50
C TYR A 171 21.67 -7.40 18.91
N SER A 172 21.37 -8.70 19.03
CA SER A 172 21.26 -9.36 20.33
C SER A 172 22.67 -9.49 20.96
N PRO A 173 22.88 -9.03 22.21
CA PRO A 173 24.19 -9.09 22.90
C PRO A 173 24.79 -10.50 22.99
N ARG A 174 23.96 -11.55 22.85
CA ARG A 174 24.36 -12.95 22.89
C ARG A 174 24.89 -13.50 21.55
N ALA A 175 24.61 -12.83 20.42
CA ALA A 175 25.05 -13.27 19.10
C ALA A 175 26.57 -13.09 18.91
N GLY A 176 27.17 -12.07 19.54
CA GLY A 176 28.61 -11.80 19.45
C GLY A 176 29.51 -12.84 20.13
N GLN A 177 29.00 -13.66 21.06
CA GLN A 177 29.80 -14.63 21.80
C GLN A 177 29.85 -16.04 21.19
N ARG A 178 28.94 -16.39 20.26
CA ARG A 178 28.87 -17.74 19.64
C ARG A 178 29.41 -17.80 18.21
N LEU A 179 29.71 -16.67 17.59
CA LEU A 179 30.01 -16.59 16.16
C LEU A 179 31.54 -16.42 15.93
N GLY A 180 32.24 -17.53 15.72
CA GLY A 180 33.68 -17.56 15.40
C GLY A 180 34.05 -16.92 14.05
N ARG A 181 35.37 -16.80 13.77
CA ARG A 181 36.04 -16.06 12.66
C ARG A 181 35.55 -16.25 11.21
N LYS A 182 34.59 -17.14 10.91
CA LYS A 182 34.04 -17.38 9.55
C LYS A 182 32.70 -16.68 9.27
N THR A 183 32.26 -15.85 10.19
CA THR A 183 30.92 -15.25 10.21
C THR A 183 30.64 -14.07 9.27
N PRO A 184 31.59 -13.22 8.82
CA PRO A 184 31.20 -12.08 7.99
C PRO A 184 30.64 -12.46 6.62
N LEU A 185 31.05 -13.61 6.04
CA LEU A 185 30.58 -14.03 4.71
C LEU A 185 29.14 -14.59 4.71
N LEU A 186 28.73 -15.28 5.78
CA LEU A 186 27.36 -15.77 5.98
C LEU A 186 26.36 -14.63 6.28
N LEU A 187 26.86 -13.50 6.77
CA LEU A 187 26.06 -12.32 7.11
C LEU A 187 25.93 -11.33 5.95
N LEU A 188 26.77 -11.47 4.93
CA LEU A 188 26.82 -10.58 3.78
C LEU A 188 25.51 -10.57 2.95
N PRO A 189 24.86 -11.71 2.64
CA PRO A 189 23.61 -11.71 1.87
C PRO A 189 22.46 -11.03 2.63
N LEU A 190 22.39 -11.23 3.96
CA LEU A 190 21.32 -10.68 4.78
C LEU A 190 21.54 -9.19 5.10
N SER A 191 22.78 -8.76 5.30
CA SER A 191 23.12 -7.33 5.40
C SER A 191 22.89 -6.59 4.08
N LEU A 192 23.18 -7.23 2.94
CA LEU A 192 22.85 -6.73 1.61
C LEU A 192 21.33 -6.59 1.43
N LEU A 193 20.54 -7.61 1.80
CA LEU A 193 19.07 -7.57 1.76
C LEU A 193 18.50 -6.44 2.63
N ILE A 194 19.00 -6.27 3.85
CA ILE A 194 18.58 -5.18 4.77
C ILE A 194 18.96 -3.80 4.20
N GLY A 195 20.15 -3.68 3.59
CA GLY A 195 20.62 -2.46 2.95
C GLY A 195 19.84 -2.08 1.68
N LEU A 196 19.43 -3.07 0.88
CA LEU A 196 18.66 -2.90 -0.36
C LEU A 196 17.15 -2.81 -0.14
N ALA A 197 16.62 -3.30 0.99
CA ALA A 197 15.19 -3.28 1.30
C ALA A 197 14.52 -1.90 1.11
N PRO A 198 15.11 -0.76 1.57
CA PRO A 198 14.54 0.57 1.32
C PRO A 198 14.52 0.95 -0.17
N LEU A 199 15.52 0.51 -0.95
CA LEU A 199 15.59 0.78 -2.39
C LEU A 199 14.53 -0.02 -3.15
N ILE A 200 14.42 -1.32 -2.84
CA ILE A 200 13.38 -2.20 -3.38
C ILE A 200 12.00 -1.63 -3.05
N GLY A 201 11.81 -1.17 -1.80
CA GLY A 201 10.55 -0.60 -1.39
C GLY A 201 10.17 0.66 -2.17
N ARG A 202 11.16 1.52 -2.49
CA ARG A 202 10.96 2.69 -3.34
C ARG A 202 10.55 2.29 -4.76
N ILE A 203 11.26 1.33 -5.36
CA ILE A 203 10.96 0.86 -6.73
C ILE A 203 9.55 0.26 -6.79
N LEU A 204 9.20 -0.60 -5.83
CA LEU A 204 7.86 -1.18 -5.76
C LEU A 204 6.78 -0.12 -5.52
N SER A 205 7.04 0.89 -4.69
CA SER A 205 6.09 1.98 -4.47
C SER A 205 5.89 2.84 -5.71
N MET A 206 6.93 3.06 -6.53
CA MET A 206 6.83 3.76 -7.80
C MET A 206 6.06 2.97 -8.87
N ALA A 207 5.87 1.66 -8.69
CA ALA A 207 5.02 0.86 -9.56
C ALA A 207 3.54 1.27 -9.45
N VAL A 208 3.14 1.90 -8.33
CA VAL A 208 1.82 2.53 -8.20
C VAL A 208 1.86 3.89 -8.90
N SER A 209 1.21 3.97 -10.06
CA SER A 209 1.25 5.16 -10.92
C SER A 209 0.29 6.26 -10.44
N ARG A 210 0.79 7.49 -10.33
CA ARG A 210 -0.05 8.69 -10.10
C ARG A 210 -1.13 8.90 -11.17
N GLN A 211 -0.91 8.39 -12.39
CA GLN A 211 -1.91 8.46 -13.45
C GLN A 211 -3.13 7.59 -13.12
N ARG A 212 -2.94 6.44 -12.44
CA ARG A 212 -4.05 5.58 -12.00
C ARG A 212 -4.92 6.28 -10.97
N GLU A 213 -4.32 7.06 -10.07
CA GLU A 213 -5.06 7.88 -9.09
C GLU A 213 -5.92 8.96 -9.74
N TYR A 214 -5.40 9.67 -10.76
CA TYR A 214 -6.19 10.65 -11.50
C TYR A 214 -7.30 9.99 -12.34
N LEU A 215 -7.03 8.83 -12.92
CA LEU A 215 -8.04 8.03 -13.60
C LEU A 215 -9.12 7.59 -12.62
N ALA A 216 -8.74 7.13 -11.43
CA ALA A 216 -9.66 6.75 -10.36
C ALA A 216 -10.56 7.90 -9.92
N ASP A 217 -10.02 9.12 -9.77
CA ASP A 217 -10.82 10.33 -9.49
C ASP A 217 -11.85 10.62 -10.60
N ALA A 218 -11.42 10.54 -11.86
CA ALA A 218 -12.31 10.76 -13.00
C ALA A 218 -13.40 9.68 -13.10
N THR A 219 -13.05 8.43 -12.86
CA THR A 219 -13.96 7.29 -12.86
C THR A 219 -14.94 7.36 -11.67
N ALA A 220 -14.48 7.78 -10.49
CA ALA A 220 -15.35 8.04 -9.35
C ALA A 220 -16.39 9.12 -9.65
N ALA A 221 -15.98 10.21 -10.31
CA ALA A 221 -16.91 11.23 -10.79
C ALA A 221 -17.89 10.69 -11.84
N GLN A 222 -17.46 9.75 -12.70
CA GLN A 222 -18.33 9.09 -13.67
C GLN A 222 -19.38 8.19 -13.02
N TYR A 223 -19.00 7.42 -11.99
CA TYR A 223 -19.90 6.52 -11.27
C TYR A 223 -20.91 7.27 -10.42
N THR A 224 -20.45 8.26 -9.65
CA THR A 224 -21.30 9.05 -8.76
C THR A 224 -22.10 10.13 -9.47
N ARG A 225 -21.64 10.56 -10.65
CA ARG A 225 -22.10 11.80 -11.31
C ARG A 225 -21.95 13.05 -10.42
N ASN A 226 -21.12 12.96 -9.38
CA ASN A 226 -20.92 14.00 -8.37
C ASN A 226 -19.42 14.18 -8.07
N PRO A 227 -18.64 14.82 -8.96
CA PRO A 227 -17.24 15.13 -8.69
C PRO A 227 -17.02 16.02 -7.45
N VAL A 228 -18.02 16.83 -7.08
CA VAL A 228 -17.95 17.73 -5.92
C VAL A 228 -17.95 16.95 -4.61
N GLY A 229 -18.72 15.87 -4.51
CA GLY A 229 -18.73 14.99 -3.33
C GLY A 229 -17.34 14.45 -3.01
N LEU A 230 -16.62 13.93 -4.01
CA LEU A 230 -15.23 13.48 -3.83
C LEU A 230 -14.27 14.62 -3.51
N ALA A 231 -14.44 15.80 -4.11
CA ALA A 231 -13.60 16.96 -3.82
C ALA A 231 -13.74 17.39 -2.35
N ARG A 232 -14.98 17.48 -1.85
CA ARG A 232 -15.27 17.83 -0.45
C ARG A 232 -14.76 16.78 0.53
N ALA A 233 -14.89 15.50 0.19
CA ALA A 233 -14.30 14.41 0.98
C ALA A 233 -12.79 14.58 1.15
N LEU A 234 -12.08 14.87 0.05
CA LEU A 234 -10.63 15.12 0.08
C LEU A 234 -10.27 16.36 0.91
N GLU A 235 -11.08 17.42 0.88
CA GLU A 235 -10.88 18.60 1.73
C GLU A 235 -11.03 18.27 3.21
N LYS A 236 -12.12 17.60 3.61
CA LYS A 236 -12.34 17.19 5.00
C LYS A 236 -11.24 16.27 5.51
N ILE A 237 -10.81 15.28 4.71
CA ILE A 237 -9.75 14.34 5.09
C ILE A 237 -8.39 15.05 5.23
N ARG A 238 -8.11 16.04 4.36
CA ARG A 238 -6.91 16.89 4.48
C ARG A 238 -6.93 17.65 5.80
N ASP A 239 -8.06 18.25 6.14
CA ASP A 239 -8.17 19.21 7.24
C ASP A 239 -8.29 18.52 8.62
N ALA A 240 -8.79 17.28 8.69
CA ALA A 240 -8.90 16.52 9.94
C ALA A 240 -7.55 16.23 10.62
N ALA A 241 -6.45 16.11 9.84
CA ALA A 241 -5.07 15.94 10.34
C ALA A 241 -4.82 14.78 11.35
N ILE A 242 -5.71 13.80 11.49
CA ILE A 242 -5.56 12.68 12.44
C ILE A 242 -4.62 11.60 11.87
N PRO A 243 -3.54 11.18 12.57
CA PRO A 243 -2.64 10.14 12.08
C PRO A 243 -3.21 8.74 12.31
N PHE A 244 -3.29 7.94 11.24
CA PHE A 244 -3.69 6.52 11.31
C PHE A 244 -2.56 5.68 11.92
N ARG A 245 -2.84 4.97 13.03
CA ARG A 245 -1.80 4.29 13.82
C ARG A 245 -1.51 2.86 13.36
N GLY A 246 -2.47 2.20 12.70
CA GLY A 246 -2.34 0.80 12.25
C GLY A 246 -1.59 0.59 10.92
N ALA A 247 -1.28 1.66 10.18
CA ALA A 247 -0.71 1.52 8.83
C ALA A 247 0.79 1.26 8.93
N THR A 248 1.24 0.22 8.24
CA THR A 248 2.67 -0.06 8.08
C THR A 248 3.19 0.59 6.80
N ARG A 249 4.53 0.65 6.64
CA ARG A 249 5.14 1.05 5.36
C ARG A 249 4.68 0.17 4.19
N GLY A 250 4.28 -1.07 4.47
CA GLY A 250 3.80 -1.99 3.45
C GLY A 250 2.34 -1.78 3.06
N THR A 251 1.48 -1.25 3.93
CA THR A 251 0.06 -1.04 3.61
C THR A 251 -0.28 0.41 3.25
N ALA A 252 0.64 1.34 3.46
CA ALA A 252 0.37 2.77 3.32
C ALA A 252 -0.05 3.25 1.93
N HIS A 253 0.35 2.56 0.85
CA HIS A 253 -0.04 2.91 -0.53
C HIS A 253 -1.41 2.36 -0.93
N LEU A 254 -2.02 1.50 -0.11
CA LEU A 254 -3.39 1.01 -0.34
C LEU A 254 -4.44 2.04 0.06
N PHE A 255 -4.07 2.97 0.94
CA PHE A 255 -5.02 3.89 1.54
C PHE A 255 -5.32 5.06 0.62
N PHE A 256 -6.61 5.42 0.54
CA PHE A 256 -7.16 6.56 -0.19
C PHE A 256 -6.36 7.87 0.03
N THR A 257 -5.93 8.11 1.27
CA THR A 257 -4.95 9.15 1.59
C THR A 257 -3.75 8.57 2.32
N SER A 258 -2.54 8.98 1.89
CA SER A 258 -1.28 8.49 2.46
C SER A 258 -1.21 8.75 3.97
N PRO A 259 -1.23 7.70 4.82
CA PRO A 259 -1.14 7.86 6.27
C PRO A 259 0.27 8.27 6.71
N LEU A 260 1.30 7.93 5.91
CA LEU A 260 2.71 8.23 6.18
C LEU A 260 3.14 9.63 5.74
N ARG A 261 2.49 10.21 4.74
CA ARG A 261 2.76 11.60 4.32
C ARG A 261 2.57 12.58 5.47
N ARG A 262 1.57 12.33 6.33
CA ARG A 262 1.29 13.12 7.55
C ARG A 262 2.39 13.03 8.62
N ARG A 263 3.25 12.00 8.61
CA ARG A 263 4.43 11.92 9.51
C ARG A 263 5.65 12.64 8.94
N LEU A 264 5.72 12.80 7.61
CA LEU A 264 6.83 13.43 6.88
C LEU A 264 6.62 14.92 6.60
N GLU A 265 5.43 15.48 6.82
CA GLU A 265 5.14 16.91 6.66
C GLU A 265 5.93 17.81 7.63
N ASN A 266 6.52 17.24 8.69
CA ASN A 266 7.49 17.90 9.56
C ASN A 266 8.92 17.93 8.98
N SER A 267 9.14 17.47 7.74
CA SER A 267 10.44 17.46 7.07
C SER A 267 10.32 18.10 5.70
N ASP A 268 10.57 19.41 5.65
CA ASP A 268 10.48 20.31 4.51
C ASP A 268 11.50 19.98 3.39
N SER A 269 11.38 18.81 2.75
CA SER A 269 12.32 18.38 1.72
C SER A 269 11.62 17.94 0.45
N ARG A 270 12.05 18.53 -0.68
CA ARG A 270 11.70 18.13 -2.06
C ARG A 270 11.83 16.62 -2.31
N LEU A 271 12.60 15.91 -1.48
CA LEU A 271 12.76 14.46 -1.46
C LEU A 271 11.51 13.69 -0.97
N ALA A 272 10.68 14.28 -0.10
CA ALA A 272 9.43 13.66 0.35
C ALA A 272 8.42 13.52 -0.82
N HIS A 273 8.41 14.48 -1.74
CA HIS A 273 7.57 14.46 -2.94
C HIS A 273 7.93 13.36 -3.93
N LEU A 274 9.15 12.81 -3.89
CA LEU A 274 9.57 11.69 -4.74
C LEU A 274 9.19 10.32 -4.14
N LEU A 275 8.78 10.30 -2.86
CA LEU A 275 8.46 9.07 -2.12
C LEU A 275 6.95 8.92 -1.85
N THR A 276 6.14 9.91 -2.23
CA THR A 276 4.67 9.82 -2.16
C THR A 276 4.12 9.17 -3.42
N THR A 277 3.46 8.03 -3.26
CA THR A 277 2.75 7.30 -4.33
C THR A 277 1.51 8.05 -4.80
N HIS A 278 0.86 8.81 -3.92
CA HIS A 278 -0.33 9.60 -4.27
C HIS A 278 0.04 10.99 -4.84
N PRO A 279 -0.71 11.47 -5.85
CA PRO A 279 -0.58 12.84 -6.33
C PRO A 279 -0.96 13.85 -5.24
N PRO A 280 -0.50 15.12 -5.37
CA PRO A 280 -0.83 16.15 -4.38
C PRO A 280 -2.35 16.36 -4.28
N ILE A 281 -2.90 16.17 -3.08
CA ILE A 281 -4.34 16.27 -2.79
C ILE A 281 -4.99 17.56 -3.33
N ASN A 282 -4.31 18.70 -3.22
CA ASN A 282 -4.80 19.98 -3.73
C ASN A 282 -5.02 19.97 -5.25
N ARG A 283 -4.20 19.22 -6.00
CA ARG A 283 -4.36 19.07 -7.44
C ARG A 283 -5.54 18.17 -7.79
N ARG A 284 -5.76 17.08 -7.04
CA ARG A 284 -6.94 16.21 -7.19
C ARG A 284 -8.23 17.01 -6.98
N ILE A 285 -8.29 17.76 -5.86
CA ILE A 285 -9.42 18.66 -5.54
C ILE A 285 -9.68 19.66 -6.67
N GLU A 286 -8.62 20.31 -7.17
CA GLU A 286 -8.73 21.28 -8.27
C GLU A 286 -9.31 20.64 -9.54
N LEU A 287 -8.85 19.45 -9.92
CA LEU A 287 -9.33 18.75 -11.11
C LEU A 287 -10.80 18.34 -10.98
N LEU A 288 -11.21 17.85 -9.80
CA LEU A 288 -12.60 17.49 -9.53
C LEU A 288 -13.55 18.68 -9.60
N TYR A 289 -13.19 19.83 -9.03
CA TYR A 289 -13.99 21.05 -9.18
C TYR A 289 -14.05 21.52 -10.65
N ARG A 290 -12.94 21.41 -11.40
CA ARG A 290 -12.95 21.69 -12.85
C ARG A 290 -13.88 20.76 -13.62
N MET A 291 -13.95 19.47 -13.27
CA MET A 291 -14.91 18.52 -13.86
C MET A 291 -16.37 18.92 -13.57
N ALA A 292 -16.62 19.55 -12.41
CA ALA A 292 -17.92 20.08 -12.05
C ALA A 292 -18.27 21.41 -12.74
N GLY A 293 -17.35 22.00 -13.51
CA GLY A 293 -17.50 23.35 -14.06
C GLY A 293 -17.42 24.46 -13.01
N ILE A 294 -16.89 24.17 -11.82
CA ILE A 294 -16.79 25.12 -10.70
C ILE A 294 -15.36 25.65 -10.65
N MET A 295 -15.21 26.98 -10.68
CA MET A 295 -13.92 27.60 -10.40
C MET A 295 -13.71 27.64 -8.88
N ARG A 296 -12.70 26.91 -8.38
CA ARG A 296 -12.37 26.90 -6.95
C ARG A 296 -11.96 28.32 -6.51
N PRO A 297 -12.41 28.82 -5.35
CA PRO A 297 -11.82 30.02 -4.77
C PRO A 297 -10.31 29.81 -4.54
N PRO A 298 -9.47 30.84 -4.69
CA PRO A 298 -8.03 30.69 -4.62
C PRO A 298 -7.61 30.05 -3.30
N VAL A 299 -6.74 29.05 -3.38
CA VAL A 299 -6.14 28.40 -2.19
C VAL A 299 -5.41 29.48 -1.39
N GLN A 300 -5.95 29.84 -0.23
CA GLN A 300 -5.25 30.73 0.69
C GLN A 300 -3.98 30.00 1.16
N ASN A 301 -2.85 30.44 0.60
CA ASN A 301 -1.55 29.97 1.02
C ASN A 301 -1.29 30.55 2.42
N THR A 302 -1.55 29.77 3.47
CA THR A 302 -1.37 30.18 4.88
C THR A 302 0.07 30.52 5.25
N ARG A 303 1.02 30.46 4.31
CA ARG A 303 2.43 30.82 4.49
C ARG A 303 2.72 32.32 4.60
N ASN A 304 1.76 33.21 4.33
CA ASN A 304 2.00 34.67 4.34
C ASN A 304 1.32 35.44 5.49
N ALA A 305 0.70 34.76 6.46
CA ALA A 305 0.04 35.45 7.58
C ALA A 305 0.99 35.79 8.74
N SER A 306 2.21 35.25 8.78
CA SER A 306 3.17 35.46 9.88
C SER A 306 4.20 36.57 9.65
N THR A 307 4.17 37.28 8.51
CA THR A 307 5.14 38.34 8.18
C THR A 307 4.56 39.75 8.13
N ARG A 308 3.34 39.97 8.65
CA ARG A 308 2.72 41.31 8.73
C ARG A 308 2.39 41.81 10.14
N SER A 309 2.96 41.18 11.17
CA SER A 309 2.94 41.71 12.53
C SER A 309 4.36 41.71 13.12
N ALA A 310 5.17 42.64 12.65
CA ALA A 310 6.37 43.14 13.32
C ALA A 310 6.57 44.60 12.88
#